data_AF-A0A3C0HLA2-F1
#
_entry.id   AF-A0A3C0HLA2-F1
#
_cell.length_a   1.000
_cell.length_b   1.000
_cell.length_c   1.000
_cell.angle_alpha   90.00
_cell.angle_beta   90.00
_cell.angle_gamma   90.00
#
_symmetry.space_group_name_H-M   'P 1'
#
loop_
_entity.id
_entity.type
_entity.pdbx_description
1 polymer ?
#
loop_
_entity_poly.entity_id
_entity_poly.type
_entity_poly.pdbx_seq_one_letter_code
_entity_poly.pdbx_strand_id
1 'polypeptide(L)' 'GGPVTFERAQRLRRTVAAMPIEHLLIETDSPDQPDAARRGQRNEPAFLVDVLREVARLRGVDEATVAEATRRNAWSLFGA' A
#
# COMPACT_ATOMS: atom_id res chain seq x y z
N GLY A 1 -1.92 0.38 -4.38
CA GLY A 1 -2.36 -0.97 -4.00
C GLY A 1 -1.45 -2.06 -4.52
N GLY A 2 -2.03 -3.20 -4.92
CA GLY A 2 -1.33 -4.45 -5.27
C GLY A 2 -0.08 -4.33 -6.16
N PRO A 3 -0.03 -3.45 -7.19
CA PRO A 3 1.16 -3.31 -8.04
C PRO A 3 2.48 -3.03 -7.30
N VAL A 4 2.44 -2.45 -6.09
CA VAL A 4 3.64 -2.15 -5.29
C VAL A 4 4.38 -3.43 -4.89
N THR A 5 3.67 -4.55 -4.74
CA THR A 5 4.24 -5.84 -4.32
C THR A 5 5.00 -6.57 -5.43
N PHE A 6 4.93 -6.10 -6.68
CA PHE A 6 5.68 -6.70 -7.79
C PHE A 6 7.08 -6.12 -7.86
N GLU A 7 8.11 -6.96 -7.73
CA GLU A 7 9.51 -6.52 -7.79
C GLU A 7 9.85 -5.75 -9.08
N ARG A 8 9.24 -6.12 -10.21
CA ARG A 8 9.45 -5.41 -11.49
C ARG A 8 8.93 -3.97 -11.52
N ALA A 9 8.04 -3.57 -10.59
CA ALA A 9 7.42 -2.25 -10.55
C ALA A 9 8.35 -1.16 -9.97
N GLN A 10 9.63 -1.16 -10.36
CA GLN A 10 10.69 -0.38 -9.73
C GLN A 10 10.41 1.13 -9.67
N ARG A 11 9.80 1.72 -10.70
CA ARG A 11 9.42 3.14 -10.69
C ARG A 11 8.42 3.45 -9.57
N LEU A 12 7.34 2.66 -9.47
CA LEU A 12 6.34 2.81 -8.41
C LEU A 12 6.96 2.62 -7.03
N ARG A 13 7.78 1.57 -6.88
CA ARG A 13 8.44 1.23 -5.62
C ARG A 13 9.35 2.36 -5.13
N ARG A 14 10.12 2.98 -6.02
CA ARG A 14 10.95 4.15 -5.69
C ARG A 14 10.11 5.36 -5.29
N THR A 15 9.00 5.63 -6.01
CA THR A 15 8.08 6.72 -5.63
C THR A 15 7.51 6.49 -4.24
N VAL A 16 7.01 5.27 -3.96
CA VAL A 16 6.47 4.90 -2.65
C VAL A 16 7.51 4.99 -1.54
N ALA A 17 8.78 4.68 -1.82
CA ALA A 17 9.86 4.82 -0.85
C ALA A 17 10.20 6.29 -0.55
N ALA A 18 10.16 7.18 -1.55
CA ALA A 18 10.68 8.55 -1.45
C ALA A 18 9.62 9.61 -1.13
N MET A 19 8.34 9.41 -1.49
CA MET A 19 7.32 10.45 -1.30
C MET A 19 7.07 10.73 0.19
N PRO A 20 6.65 11.95 0.58
CA PRO A 20 6.27 12.24 1.97
C PRO A 20 5.13 11.32 2.44
N ILE A 21 5.23 10.79 3.65
CA ILE A 21 4.30 9.75 4.14
C ILE A 21 2.90 10.31 4.40
N GLU A 22 2.78 11.60 4.69
CA GLU A 22 1.55 12.36 4.87
C GLU A 22 0.71 12.49 3.59
N HIS A 23 1.29 12.18 2.43
CA HIS A 23 0.60 12.17 1.13
C HIS A 23 0.30 10.75 0.63
N LEU A 24 0.58 9.72 1.43
CA LEU A 24 0.41 8.33 1.03
C LEU A 24 -0.94 7.78 1.52
N LEU A 25 -1.66 7.12 0.61
CA LEU A 25 -2.76 6.21 0.91
C LEU A 25 -2.42 4.81 0.39
N ILE A 26 -3.00 3.80 1.03
CA ILE A 26 -2.93 2.41 0.59
C ILE A 26 -4.33 1.88 0.37
N GLU A 27 -4.47 0.98 -0.60
CA GLU A 27 -5.73 0.40 -1.03
C GLU A 27 -5.47 -0.98 -1.64
N THR A 28 -6.52 -1.75 -1.88
CA THR A 28 -6.44 -3.02 -2.61
C THR A 28 -6.91 -2.90 -4.06
N ASP A 29 -7.86 -2.01 -4.37
CA ASP A 29 -8.62 -1.99 -5.64
C ASP A 29 -9.43 -3.28 -5.87
N SER A 30 -9.89 -3.91 -4.78
CA SER A 30 -10.70 -5.13 -4.87
C SER A 30 -12.07 -4.86 -5.52
N PRO A 31 -12.57 -5.79 -6.36
CA PRO A 31 -12.12 -7.17 -6.54
C PRO A 31 -10.96 -7.39 -7.55
N ASP A 32 -10.45 -6.32 -8.15
CA ASP A 32 -9.43 -6.33 -9.19
C ASP A 32 -8.01 -6.17 -8.63
N GLN A 33 -6.99 -6.13 -9.50
CA GLN A 33 -5.58 -5.90 -9.17
C GLN A 33 -5.01 -6.74 -8.00
N PRO A 34 -5.05 -8.09 -8.08
CA PRO A 34 -4.43 -8.92 -7.05
C PRO A 34 -2.93 -8.61 -6.90
N ASP A 35 -2.45 -8.73 -5.66
CA ASP A 35 -1.03 -8.62 -5.35
C ASP A 35 -0.18 -9.73 -5.99
N ALA A 36 1.13 -9.65 -5.79
CA ALA A 36 2.09 -10.58 -6.38
C ALA A 36 1.96 -12.02 -5.83
N ALA A 37 1.50 -12.20 -4.60
CA ALA A 37 1.34 -13.51 -3.98
C ALA A 37 0.07 -14.24 -4.46
N ARG A 38 -0.93 -13.49 -4.94
CA ARG A 38 -2.26 -14.00 -5.31
C ARG A 38 -2.60 -13.79 -6.78
N ARG A 39 -1.59 -13.73 -7.65
CA ARG A 39 -1.76 -13.47 -9.09
C ARG A 39 -2.80 -14.41 -9.71
N GLY A 40 -3.78 -13.83 -10.41
CA GLY A 40 -4.84 -14.56 -11.09
C GLY A 40 -6.00 -15.00 -10.19
N GLN A 41 -5.94 -14.69 -8.89
CA GLN A 41 -7.04 -14.89 -7.95
C GLN A 41 -7.83 -13.58 -7.78
N ARG A 42 -9.06 -13.68 -7.28
CA ARG A 42 -9.88 -12.51 -6.90
C ARG A 42 -9.19 -11.77 -5.75
N ASN A 43 -9.10 -10.45 -5.86
CA ASN A 43 -8.56 -9.62 -4.79
C ASN A 43 -9.62 -9.34 -3.72
N GLU A 44 -9.18 -9.12 -2.48
CA GLU A 44 -10.06 -8.85 -1.35
C GLU A 44 -9.53 -7.69 -0.49
N PRO A 45 -10.41 -6.89 0.15
CA PRO A 45 -9.98 -5.82 1.06
C PRO A 45 -9.07 -6.31 2.19
N ALA A 46 -9.23 -7.55 2.63
CA ALA A 46 -8.39 -8.17 3.66
C ALA A 46 -6.91 -8.29 3.26
N PHE A 47 -6.59 -8.28 1.97
CA PHE A 47 -5.21 -8.34 1.47
C PHE A 47 -4.49 -6.98 1.51
N LEU A 48 -5.13 -5.93 2.04
CA LEU A 48 -4.47 -4.64 2.29
C LEU A 48 -3.22 -4.78 3.17
N VAL A 49 -3.20 -5.78 4.06
CA VAL A 49 -2.05 -6.07 4.92
C VAL A 49 -0.77 -6.38 4.12
N ASP A 50 -0.91 -7.01 2.94
CA ASP A 50 0.23 -7.36 2.09
C ASP A 50 0.80 -6.10 1.39
N VAL A 51 -0.07 -5.14 1.04
CA VAL A 51 0.32 -3.81 0.57
C VAL A 51 1.01 -3.00 1.67
N LEU A 52 0.44 -3.01 2.89
CA LEU A 52 1.00 -2.33 4.06
C LEU A 52 2.44 -2.79 4.35
N ARG A 53 2.64 -4.12 4.44
CA ARG A 53 3.95 -4.74 4.68
C ARG A 53 4.97 -4.32 3.65
N GLU A 54 4.60 -4.35 2.37
CA GLU A 54 5.54 -4.00 1.33
C GLU A 54 5.90 -2.51 1.35
N VAL A 55 4.93 -1.63 1.62
CA VAL A 55 5.19 -0.20 1.80
C VAL A 55 6.12 0.05 2.98
N ALA A 56 5.88 -0.59 4.13
CA ALA A 56 6.72 -0.48 5.32
C ALA A 56 8.17 -0.90 5.02
N ARG A 57 8.33 -2.05 4.36
CA ARG A 57 9.63 -2.57 3.91
C ARG A 57 10.34 -1.61 2.96
N LEU A 58 9.63 -1.07 1.97
CA LEU A 58 10.19 -0.10 1.00
C LEU A 58 10.64 1.20 1.66
N ARG A 59 9.96 1.63 2.71
CA ARG A 59 10.25 2.88 3.44
C ARG A 59 11.22 2.69 4.60
N GLY A 60 11.54 1.46 5.00
CA GLY A 60 12.44 1.18 6.11
C GLY A 60 11.86 1.58 7.48
N VAL A 61 10.53 1.45 7.64
CA VAL A 61 9.81 1.77 8.89
C VAL A 61 8.90 0.61 9.29
N ASP A 62 8.41 0.63 10.52
CA ASP A 62 7.48 -0.40 11.02
C ASP A 62 6.10 -0.30 10.35
N GLU A 63 5.40 -1.44 10.24
CA GLU A 63 4.03 -1.51 9.71
C GLU A 63 3.07 -0.56 10.45
N ALA A 64 3.21 -0.46 11.78
CA ALA A 64 2.39 0.43 12.61
C ALA A 64 2.55 1.92 12.23
N THR A 65 3.76 2.34 11.83
CA THR A 65 4.03 3.71 11.38
C THR A 65 3.29 4.01 10.09
N VAL A 66 3.31 3.08 9.12
CA VAL A 66 2.58 3.23 7.85
C VAL A 66 1.07 3.19 8.09
N ALA A 67 0.60 2.28 8.94
CA ALA A 67 -0.82 2.15 9.26
C ALA A 67 -1.37 3.43 9.89
N GLU A 68 -0.69 3.98 10.90
CA GLU A 68 -1.13 5.21 11.55
C GLU A 68 -1.08 6.42 10.61
N ALA A 69 0.00 6.56 9.84
CA ALA A 69 0.12 7.64 8.87
C ALA A 69 -1.00 7.58 7.81
N THR A 70 -1.19 6.42 7.17
CA THR A 70 -2.20 6.26 6.12
C THR A 70 -3.63 6.38 6.66
N ARG A 71 -3.90 5.91 7.88
CA ARG A 71 -5.18 6.12 8.58
C ARG A 71 -5.45 7.61 8.80
N ARG A 72 -4.47 8.35 9.33
CA ARG A 72 -4.58 9.80 9.55
C ARG A 72 -4.78 10.55 8.23
N ASN A 73 -4.06 10.17 7.17
CA ASN A 73 -4.19 10.80 5.86
C ASN A 73 -5.57 10.55 5.25
N ALA A 74 -6.08 9.31 5.35
CA ALA A 74 -7.42 8.96 4.89
C ALA A 74 -8.49 9.76 5.64
N TRP A 75 -8.36 9.88 6.97
CA TRP A 75 -9.27 10.70 7.77
C TRP A 75 -9.18 12.19 7.41
N SER A 76 -7.98 12.72 7.17
CA SER A 76 -7.83 14.12 6.74
C SER A 76 -8.44 14.41 5.38
N LEU A 77 -8.50 13.41 4.48
CA LEU A 77 -9.01 13.58 3.13
C LEU A 77 -10.52 13.30 3.01
N PHE A 78 -11.01 12.29 3.74
CA PHE A 78 -12.38 11.77 3.61
C PHE A 78 -13.21 11.85 4.89
N GLY A 79 -12.60 12.20 6.03
CA GLY A 79 -13.31 12.35 7.29
C GLY A 79 -14.28 13.53 7.22
N ALA A 80 -15.53 13.29 7.60
CA ALA A 80 -16.54 14.32 7.80
C ALA A 80 -16.40 14.96 9.19
#